data_AF-A0A2J0LBY7-F1
#
_entry.id   AF-A0A2J0LBY7-F1
#
_cell.length_a   1.000
_cell.length_b   1.000
_cell.length_c   1.000
_cell.angle_alpha   90.00
_cell.angle_beta   90.00
_cell.angle_gamma   90.00
#
_symmetry.space_group_name_H-M   'P 1'
#
loop_
_entity.id
_entity.type
_entity.pdbx_description
1 polymer ?
#
loop_
_entity_poly.entity_id
_entity_poly.type
_entity_poly.pdbx_seq_one_letter_code
_entity_poly.pdbx_strand_id
1 'polypeptide(L)' 'MPQEIILRVGDTIEYSNGQKGLIEKIRIISSGKLVEEYEYDGDGHDLVLTLHCNNSITNLWVKDTRIHKVPGEKKG' A
#
# COMPACT_ATOMS: atom_id res chain seq x y z
N MET A 1 13.90 -12.39 -7.61
CA MET A 1 13.78 -10.96 -7.98
C MET A 1 12.59 -10.43 -7.19
N PRO A 2 12.73 -9.33 -6.42
CA PRO A 2 11.55 -8.68 -5.88
C PRO A 2 10.65 -8.31 -7.07
N GLN A 3 9.36 -8.64 -6.98
CA GLN A 3 8.40 -8.16 -7.97
C GLN A 3 8.29 -6.65 -7.76
N GLU A 4 8.66 -5.86 -8.77
CA GLU A 4 8.27 -4.46 -8.82
C GLU A 4 6.74 -4.39 -8.81
N ILE A 5 6.19 -3.77 -7.77
CA ILE A 5 4.74 -3.58 -7.64
C ILE A 5 4.47 -2.10 -7.77
N ILE A 6 3.62 -1.72 -8.73
CA ILE A 6 3.09 -0.36 -8.78
C ILE A 6 1.89 -0.29 -7.83
N LEU A 7 2.05 0.46 -6.75
CA LEU A 7 0.99 0.80 -5.80
C LEU A 7 0.28 2.06 -6.27
N ARG A 8 -1.05 2.05 -6.24
CA ARG A 8 -1.89 3.19 -6.60
C ARG A 8 -2.96 3.45 -5.54
N VAL A 9 -3.34 4.71 -5.38
CA VAL A 9 -4.57 5.03 -4.65
C VAL A 9 -5.75 4.30 -5.31
N GLY A 10 -6.56 3.63 -4.50
CA GLY A 10 -7.65 2.76 -4.93
C GLY A 10 -7.26 1.29 -5.14
N ASP A 11 -5.98 0.92 -5.04
CA ASP A 11 -5.59 -0.49 -5.01
C ASP A 11 -5.93 -1.12 -3.66
N THR A 12 -6.27 -2.40 -3.67
CA THR A 12 -6.33 -3.21 -2.44
C THR A 12 -5.00 -3.95 -2.26
N ILE A 13 -4.42 -3.84 -1.07
CA ILE A 13 -3.25 -4.61 -0.67
C ILE A 13 -3.58 -5.55 0.48
N GLU A 14 -2.83 -6.65 0.54
CA GLU A 14 -2.75 -7.52 1.69
C GLU A 14 -1.46 -7.21 2.46
N TYR A 15 -1.56 -7.14 3.79
CA TYR A 15 -0.48 -6.84 4.71
C TYR A 15 -0.67 -7.62 6.02
N SER A 16 0.38 -7.73 6.84
CA SER A 16 0.38 -8.28 8.21
C SER A 16 -0.67 -9.37 8.50
N ASN A 17 -0.32 -10.64 8.30
CA ASN A 17 -1.17 -11.80 8.60
C ASN A 17 -2.50 -11.84 7.81
N GLY A 18 -2.49 -11.42 6.56
CA GLY A 18 -3.65 -11.54 5.66
C GLY A 18 -4.70 -10.44 5.80
N GLN A 19 -4.39 -9.35 6.53
CA GLN A 19 -5.24 -8.18 6.58
C GLN A 19 -5.27 -7.50 5.22
N LYS A 20 -6.43 -6.98 4.82
CA LYS A 20 -6.61 -6.28 3.55
C LYS A 20 -7.04 -4.84 3.78
N GLY A 21 -6.51 -3.93 2.98
CA GLY A 21 -6.85 -2.52 3.02
C GLY A 21 -6.80 -1.89 1.64
N LEU A 22 -7.76 -1.00 1.38
CA LEU A 22 -7.77 -0.14 0.20
C LEU A 22 -6.84 1.04 0.44
N ILE A 23 -5.92 1.31 -0.47
CA ILE A 23 -5.03 2.48 -0.39
C ILE A 23 -5.85 3.75 -0.63
N GLU A 24 -5.96 4.61 0.38
CA GLU A 24 -6.55 5.95 0.23
C GLU A 24 -5.47 7.00 -0.05
N LYS A 25 -4.27 6.84 0.52
CA LYS A 25 -3.18 7.80 0.37
C LYS A 25 -1.84 7.09 0.37
N ILE A 26 -0.93 7.60 -0.44
CA ILE A 26 0.47 7.20 -0.46
C ILE A 26 1.29 8.43 -0.06
N ARG A 27 2.06 8.31 1.02
CA ARG A 27 2.93 9.38 1.52
C ARG A 27 4.39 8.95 1.47
N ILE A 28 5.22 9.80 0.89
CA ILE A 28 6.68 9.68 0.92
C ILE A 28 7.19 10.39 2.17
N ILE A 29 7.83 9.68 3.09
CA ILE A 29 8.19 10.21 4.41
C ILE A 29 9.20 11.34 4.29
N SER A 30 10.27 11.12 3.53
CA SER A 30 11.41 12.05 3.37
C SER A 30 11.00 13.41 2.84
N SER A 31 9.98 13.47 1.98
CA SER A 31 9.51 14.69 1.34
C SER A 31 8.17 15.20 1.88
N GLY A 32 7.45 14.38 2.64
CA GLY A 32 6.07 14.64 3.06
C GLY A 32 5.05 14.67 1.92
N LYS A 33 5.46 14.41 0.68
CA LYS A 33 4.59 14.49 -0.50
C LYS A 33 3.57 13.36 -0.50
N LEU A 34 2.37 13.70 -0.95
CA LEU A 34 1.35 12.74 -1.33
C LEU A 34 1.45 12.46 -2.83
N VAL A 35 1.36 11.19 -3.21
CA VAL A 35 1.43 10.74 -4.61
C VAL A 35 0.26 9.82 -4.91
N GLU A 36 -0.15 9.77 -6.17
CA GLU A 36 -1.23 8.88 -6.64
C GLU A 36 -0.71 7.46 -6.91
N GLU A 37 0.57 7.34 -7.26
CA GLU A 37 1.22 6.06 -7.49
C GLU A 37 2.66 6.05 -6.99
N TYR A 38 3.14 4.85 -6.64
CA TYR A 38 4.51 4.62 -6.18
C TYR A 38 5.01 3.25 -6.66
N GLU A 39 6.22 3.25 -7.20
CA GLU A 39 6.93 2.04 -7.59
C GLU A 39 7.58 1.42 -6.35
N TYR A 40 7.02 0.31 -5.90
CA TYR A 40 7.46 -0.40 -4.70
C TYR A 40 8.48 -1.48 -5.08
N ASP A 41 9.69 -1.31 -4.57
CA ASP A 41 10.86 -2.18 -4.78
C ASP A 41 10.99 -3.31 -3.76
N GLY A 42 10.14 -3.33 -2.73
CA GLY A 42 10.15 -4.33 -1.66
C GLY A 42 10.76 -3.86 -0.34
N ASP A 43 11.36 -2.66 -0.27
CA ASP A 43 12.03 -2.14 0.93
C ASP A 43 11.12 -1.20 1.74
N GLY A 44 10.40 -0.29 1.06
CA GLY A 44 9.33 0.50 1.69
C GLY A 44 9.76 1.42 2.84
N HIS A 45 11.08 1.63 3.01
CA HIS A 45 11.64 2.42 4.12
C HIS A 45 11.15 3.87 4.15
N ASP A 46 10.79 4.42 2.99
CA ASP A 46 10.35 5.81 2.82
C ASP A 46 8.83 5.95 2.58
N LEU A 47 8.05 4.90 2.86
CA LEU A 47 6.65 4.80 2.44
C LEU A 47 5.69 4.60 3.63
N VAL A 48 4.66 5.44 3.70
CA VAL A 48 3.48 5.23 4.55
C VAL A 48 2.23 5.18 3.68
N LEU A 49 1.42 4.15 3.90
CA LEU A 49 0.12 4.00 3.26
C LEU A 49 -0.99 4.30 4.26
N THR A 50 -1.94 5.15 3.89
CA THR A 50 -3.22 5.24 4.62
C THR A 50 -4.19 4.27 3.96
N LEU A 51 -4.68 3.32 4.74
CA LEU A 51 -5.54 2.24 4.30
C LEU A 51 -6.93 2.39 4.88
N HIS A 52 -7.94 2.29 4.02
CA HIS A 52 -9.31 2.00 4.42
C HIS A 52 -9.47 0.50 4.61
N CYS A 53 -9.63 0.09 5.85
CA CYS A 53 -10.01 -1.26 6.23
C CYS A 53 -11.50 -1.23 6.57
N ASN A 54 -12.20 -2.36 6.46
CA ASN A 54 -13.66 -2.51 6.66
C ASN A 54 -14.37 -1.33 7.36
N ASN A 55 -14.03 -1.07 8.63
CA ASN A 55 -14.61 0.02 9.42
C ASN A 55 -13.55 0.92 10.10
N SER A 56 -12.32 0.95 9.59
CA SER A 56 -11.24 1.71 10.22
C SER A 56 -10.23 2.26 9.21
N ILE A 57 -9.61 3.38 9.57
CA ILE A 57 -8.46 3.92 8.84
C ILE A 57 -7.18 3.52 9.57
N THR A 58 -6.22 2.95 8.84
CA THR A 58 -4.92 2.53 9.38
C THR A 58 -3.79 3.21 8.61
N ASN A 59 -2.79 3.73 9.32
CA ASN A 59 -1.54 4.18 8.70
C ASN A 59 -0.50 3.06 8.82
N LEU A 60 -0.12 2.48 7.68
CA LEU A 60 0.85 1.40 7.59
C LEU A 60 2.22 1.94 7.20
N TRP A 61 3.22 1.73 8.07
CA TRP A 61 4.63 1.96 7.76
C TRP A 61 5.18 0.73 7.05
N VAL A 62 5.54 0.87 5.78
CA VAL A 62 5.82 -0.29 4.92
C VAL A 62 7.18 -0.92 5.21
N LYS A 63 8.15 -0.14 5.68
CA LYS A 63 9.49 -0.58 6.11
C LYS A 63 9.52 -1.96 6.79
N ASP A 64 8.63 -2.18 7.75
CA ASP A 64 8.62 -3.37 8.59
C ASP A 64 7.51 -4.37 8.20
N THR A 65 6.83 -4.13 7.08
CA THR A 65 5.65 -4.90 6.64
C THR A 65 5.76 -5.32 5.18
N ARG A 66 5.73 -6.63 4.94
CA ARG A 66 5.54 -7.16 3.59
C ARG A 66 4.11 -6.89 3.12
N ILE A 67 4.01 -6.33 1.92
CA ILE A 67 2.74 -6.04 1.26
C ILE A 67 2.67 -6.76 -0.07
N HIS A 68 1.46 -7.17 -0.44
CA HIS A 68 1.18 -7.79 -1.73
C HIS A 68 -0.07 -7.15 -2.33
N LYS A 69 -0.04 -6.85 -3.62
CA LYS A 69 -1.22 -6.34 -4.32
C LYS A 69 -2.24 -7.47 -4.47
N VAL A 70 -3.47 -7.21 -4.06
CA VAL A 70 -4.58 -8.15 -4.27
C VAL A 70 -5.17 -7.84 -5.66
N PRO A 71 -5.19 -8.82 -6.58
CA PRO A 71 -5.90 -8.65 -7.84
C PRO A 71 -7.37 -8.35 -7.53
N GLY A 72 -7.86 -7.19 -7.95
CA GLY A 72 -9.28 -6.87 -7.80
C GLY A 72 -10.11 -7.93 -8.51
N GLU A 73 -11.17 -8.44 -7.86
CA GLU A 73 -12.21 -9.16 -8.58
C GLU A 73 -12.68 -8.23 -9.72
N LYS A 74 -12.44 -8.64 -10.97
CA LYS A 74 -13.09 -8.00 -12.10
C LYS A 74 -14.58 -8.13 -11.82
N LYS A 75 -15.25 -7.03 -11.46
CA LYS A 75 -16.69 -6.93 -11.60
C LYS A 75 -16.97 -7.14 -13.08
N GLY A 76 -17.32 -8.36 -13.44
CA GLY A 76 -17.85 -8.73 -14.75
C GLY A 76 -19.24 -8.15 -14.94
#